data_AF-A0A172YMY5-F1
#
_entry.id   AF-A0A172YMY5-F1
#
_cell.length_a   1.000
_cell.length_b   1.000
_cell.length_c   1.000
_cell.angle_alpha   90.00
_cell.angle_beta   90.00
_cell.angle_gamma   90.00
#
_symmetry.space_group_name_H-M   'P 1'
#
loop_
_entity.id
_entity.type
_entity.pdbx_description
1 polymer ?
#
loop_
_entity_poly.entity_id
_entity_poly.type
_entity_poly.pdbx_seq_one_letter_code
_entity_poly.pdbx_strand_id
1 'polypeptide(L)'
;MLFICLVVIGFVFLVLGPILIPRMMSLNGRDIQHEGFIWYSFGPGLFIMIIAFYIHSQQPVKVSYGCGVVQSYKLNINSKNKFERVVIQFEDSAYYRHLRFKDHLLRKESGDYVCFEFNDKFKNSSLKESVVLKWIEPTEMQNIKRINQIK
;
A
#
# COMPACT_ATOMS: atom_id res chain seq x y z
N MET A 1 7.92 10.37 -5.54
CA MET A 1 8.16 11.64 -6.25
C MET A 1 6.99 11.98 -7.18
N LEU A 2 6.67 11.16 -8.19
CA LEU A 2 5.58 11.41 -9.14
C LEU A 2 4.20 11.69 -8.49
N PHE A 3 3.80 10.89 -7.49
CA PHE A 3 2.54 11.10 -6.77
C PHE A 3 2.44 12.49 -6.12
N ILE A 4 3.50 12.92 -5.45
CA ILE A 4 3.55 14.22 -4.77
C ILE A 4 3.44 15.36 -5.78
N CYS A 5 4.14 15.25 -6.93
CA CYS A 5 4.03 16.23 -8.00
C CYS A 5 2.59 16.34 -8.54
N LEU A 6 1.90 15.22 -8.77
CA LEU A 6 0.53 15.23 -9.27
C LEU A 6 -0.46 15.82 -8.25
N VAL A 7 -0.29 15.53 -6.96
CA VAL A 7 -1.12 16.12 -5.90
C VAL A 7 -0.92 17.63 -5.84
N VAL A 8 0.32 18.11 -5.89
CA VAL A 8 0.62 19.55 -5.89
C VAL A 8 0.02 20.23 -7.11
N ILE A 9 0.21 19.66 -8.31
CA ILE A 9 -0.35 20.20 -9.55
C ILE A 9 -1.89 20.23 -9.48
N GLY A 10 -2.51 19.13 -9.06
CA GLY A 10 -3.97 19.04 -8.91
C GLY A 10 -4.51 20.09 -7.95
N PHE A 11 -3.86 20.30 -6.80
CA PHE A 11 -4.23 21.33 -5.83
C PHE A 11 -4.10 22.74 -6.39
N VAL A 12 -3.01 23.03 -7.12
CA VAL A 12 -2.80 24.33 -7.78
C VAL A 12 -3.93 24.62 -8.76
N PHE A 13 -4.33 23.66 -9.60
CA PHE A 13 -5.45 23.84 -10.53
C PHE A 13 -6.81 24.00 -9.81
N LEU A 14 -7.03 23.27 -8.72
CA LEU A 14 -8.27 23.33 -7.95
C LEU A 14 -8.44 24.71 -7.26
N VAL A 15 -7.35 25.32 -6.79
CA VAL A 15 -7.38 26.63 -6.12
C VAL A 15 -7.28 27.79 -7.12
N LEU A 16 -6.32 27.76 -8.05
CA LEU A 16 -6.08 28.88 -8.97
C LEU A 16 -7.05 28.91 -10.16
N GLY A 17 -7.50 27.75 -10.63
CA GLY A 17 -8.48 27.64 -11.72
C GLY A 17 -9.70 28.54 -11.52
N PRO A 18 -10.49 28.36 -10.44
CA PRO A 18 -11.70 29.15 -10.21
C PRO A 18 -11.44 30.63 -9.96
N ILE A 19 -10.20 31.04 -9.67
CA ILE A 19 -9.82 32.45 -9.47
C ILE A 19 -9.41 33.10 -10.79
N LEU A 20 -8.57 32.41 -11.59
CA LEU A 20 -7.99 32.96 -12.81
C LEU A 20 -8.96 32.94 -13.99
N ILE A 21 -9.75 31.87 -14.12
CA ILE A 21 -10.64 31.68 -15.27
C ILE A 21 -11.74 32.75 -15.35
N PRO A 22 -12.47 33.09 -14.27
CA PRO A 22 -13.45 34.17 -14.31
C PRO A 22 -12.80 35.54 -14.57
N ARG A 23 -11.61 35.79 -13.99
CA ARG A 23 -10.88 37.05 -14.17
C ARG A 23 -10.45 37.26 -15.63
N MET A 24 -9.96 36.21 -16.29
CA MET A 24 -9.60 36.24 -17.71
C MET A 24 -10.82 36.46 -18.62
N MET A 25 -11.98 35.89 -18.29
CA MET A 25 -13.21 36.11 -19.06
C MET A 25 -13.76 37.53 -18.93
N SER A 26 -13.75 38.08 -17.72
CA SER A 26 -14.16 39.46 -17.46
C SER A 26 -13.28 40.46 -18.22
N LEU A 27 -11.96 40.23 -18.29
CA LEU A 27 -11.04 41.04 -19.10
C LEU A 27 -11.32 40.96 -20.60
N ASN A 28 -11.84 39.84 -21.09
CA ASN A 28 -12.21 39.63 -22.49
C ASN A 28 -13.63 40.12 -22.85
N GLY A 29 -14.33 40.78 -21.92
CA GLY A 29 -15.67 41.33 -22.16
C GLY A 29 -16.76 40.27 -22.39
N ARG A 30 -16.54 39.02 -21.95
CA ARG A 30 -17.55 37.96 -21.99
C ARG A 30 -18.30 37.93 -20.67
N ASP A 31 -19.62 38.13 -20.73
CA ASP A 31 -20.48 38.08 -19.55
C ASP A 31 -20.53 36.66 -18.96
N ILE A 32 -20.35 36.57 -17.63
CA ILE A 32 -20.31 35.32 -16.88
C ILE A 32 -21.77 34.91 -16.61
N GLN A 33 -22.49 34.45 -17.64
CA GLN A 33 -23.92 34.16 -17.54
C GLN A 33 -24.25 32.74 -17.06
N HIS A 34 -23.26 31.87 -16.82
CA HIS A 34 -23.51 30.48 -16.43
C HIS A 34 -22.73 30.08 -15.19
N GLU A 35 -23.42 29.93 -14.05
CA GLU A 35 -22.87 29.34 -12.82
C GLU A 35 -22.20 27.98 -13.06
N GLY A 36 -22.65 27.22 -14.07
CA GLY A 36 -22.03 25.98 -14.50
C GLY A 36 -20.57 26.13 -14.97
N PHE A 37 -20.17 27.31 -15.48
CA PHE A 37 -18.81 27.54 -15.97
C PHE A 37 -17.77 27.55 -14.85
N ILE A 38 -18.15 28.04 -13.66
CA ILE A 38 -17.30 27.99 -12.47
C ILE A 38 -17.11 26.54 -12.03
N TRP A 39 -18.15 25.71 -12.11
CA TRP A 39 -18.06 24.27 -11.83
C TRP A 39 -17.12 23.53 -12.79
N TYR A 40 -17.12 23.88 -14.09
CA TYR A 40 -16.18 23.31 -15.06
C TYR A 40 -14.71 23.63 -14.73
N SER A 41 -14.44 24.76 -14.06
CA SER A 41 -13.08 25.13 -13.65
C SER A 41 -12.46 24.19 -12.61
N PHE A 42 -13.27 23.49 -11.81
CA PHE A 42 -12.77 22.54 -10.81
C PHE A 42 -12.44 21.17 -11.42
N GLY A 43 -13.02 20.86 -12.59
CA GLY A 43 -12.94 19.55 -13.25
C GLY A 43 -11.50 19.06 -13.47
N PRO A 44 -10.60 19.86 -14.08
CA PRO A 44 -9.22 19.43 -14.32
C PRO A 44 -8.45 19.11 -13.03
N GLY A 45 -8.62 19.93 -11.98
CA GLY A 45 -7.95 19.71 -10.69
C GLY A 45 -8.43 18.43 -10.01
N LEU A 46 -9.75 18.21 -9.97
CA LEU A 46 -10.34 16.98 -9.42
C LEU A 46 -9.92 15.73 -10.21
N PHE A 47 -9.88 15.82 -11.54
CA PHE A 47 -9.46 14.71 -12.40
C PHE A 47 -8.01 14.30 -12.14
N ILE A 48 -7.09 15.27 -12.05
CA ILE A 48 -5.68 15.01 -11.73
C ILE A 48 -5.53 14.38 -10.33
N MET A 49 -6.32 14.85 -9.36
CA MET A 49 -6.32 14.28 -8.00
C MET A 49 -6.80 12.82 -7.99
N ILE A 50 -7.89 12.50 -8.70
CA ILE A 50 -8.39 11.12 -8.82
C ILE A 50 -7.30 10.21 -9.43
N ILE A 51 -6.65 10.67 -10.50
CA ILE A 51 -5.55 9.92 -11.14
C ILE A 51 -4.37 9.72 -10.18
N ALA A 52 -3.99 10.75 -9.44
CA ALA A 52 -2.89 10.67 -8.48
C ALA A 52 -3.16 9.58 -7.42
N PHE A 53 -4.37 9.57 -6.85
CA PHE A 53 -4.78 8.56 -5.88
C PHE A 53 -4.89 7.15 -6.50
N TYR A 54 -5.38 7.06 -7.74
CA TYR A 54 -5.46 5.80 -8.46
C TYR A 54 -4.07 5.18 -8.66
N ILE A 55 -3.10 5.96 -9.15
CA ILE A 55 -1.71 5.51 -9.34
C ILE A 55 -1.07 5.12 -8.00
N HIS A 56 -1.33 5.89 -6.93
CA HIS A 56 -0.81 5.55 -5.60
C HIS A 56 -1.38 4.23 -5.07
N SER A 57 -2.67 3.98 -5.29
CA SER A 57 -3.32 2.73 -4.89
C SER A 57 -2.80 1.52 -5.65
N GLN A 58 -2.24 1.71 -6.86
CA GLN A 58 -1.69 0.63 -7.68
C GLN A 58 -0.24 0.28 -7.37
N GLN A 59 0.41 0.93 -6.39
CA GLN A 59 1.79 0.57 -6.06
C GLN A 59 1.88 -0.92 -5.72
N PRO A 60 2.70 -1.69 -6.47
CA PRO A 60 2.74 -3.14 -6.32
C PRO A 60 3.25 -3.47 -4.92
N VAL A 61 2.51 -4.34 -4.23
CA VAL A 61 2.90 -4.81 -2.91
C VAL A 61 4.20 -5.60 -3.07
N LYS A 62 5.28 -5.10 -2.46
CA LYS A 62 6.58 -5.74 -2.43
C LYS A 62 6.53 -6.93 -1.48
N VAL A 63 6.72 -8.11 -2.04
CA VAL A 63 6.89 -9.35 -1.28
C VAL A 63 8.26 -9.36 -0.58
N SER A 64 8.31 -9.94 0.61
CA SER A 64 9.52 -10.15 1.39
C SER A 64 9.63 -11.61 1.78
N TYR A 65 10.85 -12.04 2.05
CA TYR A 65 11.18 -13.42 2.39
C TYR A 65 11.92 -13.44 3.71
N GLY A 66 11.68 -14.48 4.51
CA GLY A 66 12.34 -14.67 5.78
C GLY A 66 12.23 -16.11 6.25
N CYS A 67 13.09 -16.49 7.18
CA CYS A 67 12.98 -17.75 7.89
C CYS A 67 12.95 -17.50 9.40
N GLY A 68 12.44 -18.48 10.13
CA GLY A 68 12.31 -18.38 11.56
C GLY A 68 11.60 -19.58 12.17
N VAL A 69 11.44 -19.53 13.49
CA VAL A 69 10.79 -20.59 14.26
C VAL A 69 9.37 -20.17 14.63
N VAL A 70 8.40 -21.04 14.35
CA VAL A 70 7.00 -20.83 14.74
C VAL A 70 6.88 -20.98 16.26
N GLN A 71 6.31 -19.97 16.92
CA GLN A 71 6.19 -19.97 18.39
C GLN A 71 4.78 -20.32 18.83
N SER A 72 3.79 -19.63 18.27
CA SER A 72 2.38 -19.88 18.58
C SER A 72 1.47 -19.22 17.55
N TYR A 73 0.20 -19.58 17.62
CA TYR A 73 -0.86 -18.94 16.88
C TYR A 73 -1.84 -18.27 17.83
N LYS A 74 -2.28 -17.06 17.50
CA LYS A 74 -3.23 -16.29 18.29
C LYS A 74 -4.44 -15.96 17.42
N LEU A 75 -5.61 -16.35 17.89
CA LEU A 75 -6.86 -16.00 17.25
C LEU A 75 -7.27 -14.58 17.69
N ASN A 76 -7.45 -13.69 16.72
CA ASN A 76 -7.95 -12.34 16.94
C ASN A 76 -9.40 -12.26 16.46
N ILE A 77 -10.32 -12.01 17.40
CA ILE A 77 -11.74 -11.81 17.13
C ILE A 77 -12.05 -10.35 17.39
N ASN A 78 -12.50 -9.64 16.37
CA ASN A 78 -13.11 -8.33 16.49
C ASN A 78 -14.54 -8.40 15.95
N SER A 79 -15.44 -7.48 16.36
CA SER A 79 -16.88 -7.55 16.07
C SER A 79 -17.22 -7.69 14.57
N LYS A 80 -16.29 -7.29 13.68
CA LYS A 80 -16.45 -7.35 12.22
C LYS A 80 -15.53 -8.36 11.52
N ASN A 81 -14.47 -8.85 12.17
CA ASN A 81 -13.44 -9.65 11.52
C ASN A 81 -12.84 -10.67 12.49
N LYS A 82 -12.81 -11.93 12.08
CA LYS A 82 -12.07 -13.01 12.73
C LYS A 82 -10.85 -13.34 11.87
N PHE A 83 -9.66 -13.29 12.45
CA PHE A 83 -8.44 -13.66 11.75
C PHE A 83 -7.41 -14.23 12.71
N GLU A 84 -6.54 -15.09 12.20
CA GLU A 84 -5.48 -15.70 12.99
C GLU A 84 -4.16 -14.94 12.79
N ARG A 85 -3.31 -14.96 13.81
CA ARG A 85 -1.94 -14.46 13.75
C ARG A 85 -0.98 -15.57 14.09
N VAL A 86 0.07 -15.70 13.30
CA VAL A 86 1.22 -16.55 13.62
C VAL A 86 2.30 -15.68 14.26
N VAL A 87 2.88 -16.17 15.35
CA VAL A 87 4.04 -15.57 16.01
C VAL A 87 5.27 -16.34 15.55
N ILE A 88 6.17 -15.65 14.87
CA ILE A 88 7.41 -16.25 14.37
C ILE A 88 8.59 -15.49 14.94
N GLN A 89 9.56 -16.22 15.50
CA GLN A 89 10.87 -15.67 15.84
C GLN A 89 11.73 -15.69 14.58
N PHE A 90 12.04 -14.52 14.04
CA PHE A 90 12.82 -14.41 12.81
C PHE A 90 14.27 -14.79 13.10
N GLU A 91 14.94 -15.47 12.17
CA GLU A 91 16.35 -15.85 12.32
C GLU A 91 17.25 -14.61 12.44
N ASP A 92 16.98 -13.57 11.63
CA ASP A 92 17.76 -12.33 11.58
C ASP A 92 17.39 -11.34 12.71
N SER A 93 16.53 -11.70 13.66
CA SER A 93 16.02 -10.79 14.69
C SER A 93 15.66 -11.50 15.98
N ALA A 94 16.21 -11.02 17.11
CA ALA A 94 15.84 -11.50 18.44
C ALA A 94 14.37 -11.24 18.82
N TYR A 95 13.64 -10.45 18.02
CA TYR A 95 12.23 -10.13 18.27
C TYR A 95 11.25 -11.06 17.56
N TYR A 96 10.18 -11.39 18.27
CA TYR A 96 9.01 -12.07 17.70
C TYR A 96 8.22 -11.11 16.80
N ARG A 97 7.82 -11.59 15.63
CA ARG A 97 6.89 -10.88 14.76
C ARG A 97 5.53 -11.54 14.77
N HIS A 98 4.51 -10.71 14.89
CA HIS A 98 3.11 -11.10 14.76
C HIS A 98 2.67 -10.86 13.33
N LEU A 99 2.49 -11.93 12.56
CA LEU A 99 2.07 -11.86 11.18
C LEU A 99 0.63 -12.36 11.08
N ARG A 100 -0.21 -11.69 10.30
CA ARG A 100 -1.53 -12.22 9.97
C ARG A 100 -1.37 -13.52 9.20
N PHE A 101 -2.07 -14.55 9.65
CA PHE A 101 -2.11 -15.85 9.03
C PHE A 101 -3.31 -15.89 8.07
N LYS A 102 -3.09 -16.43 6.87
CA LYS A 102 -4.10 -16.52 5.82
C LYS A 102 -4.83 -17.85 5.96
N ASP A 103 -6.15 -17.84 5.89
CA ASP A 103 -6.99 -18.99 6.26
C ASP A 103 -6.76 -20.26 5.42
N HIS A 104 -6.15 -20.16 4.24
CA HIS A 104 -5.83 -21.30 3.36
C HIS A 104 -4.40 -21.86 3.55
N LEU A 105 -3.58 -21.27 4.42
CA LEU A 105 -2.26 -21.84 4.68
C LEU A 105 -2.38 -22.99 5.68
N LEU A 106 -1.67 -24.08 5.39
CA LEU A 106 -1.50 -25.18 6.34
C LEU A 106 -0.76 -24.68 7.57
N ARG A 107 -1.30 -24.99 8.76
CA ARG A 107 -0.66 -24.66 10.03
C ARG A 107 0.64 -25.45 10.19
N LYS A 108 1.64 -24.82 10.78
CA LYS A 108 2.91 -25.45 11.16
C LYS A 108 2.94 -25.65 12.66
N GLU A 109 3.70 -26.62 13.13
CA GLU A 109 3.77 -26.90 14.56
C GLU A 109 4.61 -25.86 15.28
N SER A 110 4.37 -25.69 16.59
CA SER A 110 5.18 -24.78 17.39
C SER A 110 6.56 -25.41 17.60
N GLY A 111 7.62 -24.67 17.35
CA GLY A 111 8.99 -25.15 17.28
C GLY A 111 9.48 -25.44 15.85
N ASP A 112 8.59 -25.47 14.86
CA ASP A 112 9.00 -25.71 13.47
C ASP A 112 9.82 -24.55 12.93
N TYR A 113 10.97 -24.91 12.34
CA TYR A 113 11.72 -23.99 11.50
C TYR A 113 11.06 -23.90 10.12
N VAL A 114 10.71 -22.68 9.73
CA VAL A 114 9.96 -22.42 8.49
C VAL A 114 10.59 -21.25 7.74
N CYS A 115 10.64 -21.37 6.42
CA CYS A 115 10.86 -20.24 5.53
C CYS A 115 9.51 -19.84 4.91
N PHE A 116 9.32 -18.55 4.70
CA PHE A 116 8.06 -18.02 4.22
C PHE A 116 8.21 -16.75 3.39
N GLU A 117 7.25 -16.59 2.49
CA GLU A 117 6.99 -15.34 1.79
C GLU A 117 5.90 -14.58 2.55
N PHE A 118 6.13 -13.29 2.79
CA PHE A 118 5.22 -12.42 3.49
C PHE A 118 5.23 -11.01 2.92
N ASN A 119 4.10 -10.34 3.07
CA ASN A 119 4.03 -8.91 2.84
C ASN A 119 4.46 -8.18 4.10
N ASP A 120 5.53 -7.39 4.02
CA ASP A 120 5.97 -6.56 5.14
C ASP A 120 5.27 -5.21 5.10
N LYS A 121 4.49 -4.88 6.16
CA LYS A 121 3.88 -3.56 6.34
C LYS A 121 4.93 -2.44 6.33
N PHE A 122 6.11 -2.68 6.87
CA PHE A 122 7.15 -1.65 6.92
C PHE A 122 7.71 -1.33 5.54
N LYS A 123 7.63 -2.26 4.59
CA LYS A 123 8.00 -2.04 3.19
C LYS A 123 6.81 -1.63 2.31
N ASN A 124 5.59 -1.85 2.78
CA ASN A 124 4.35 -1.57 2.07
C ASN A 124 3.39 -0.78 2.96
N SER A 125 3.49 0.55 2.91
CA SER A 125 2.72 1.46 3.77
C SER A 125 1.20 1.36 3.58
N SER A 126 0.73 0.83 2.44
CA SER A 126 -0.68 0.58 2.16
C SER A 126 -1.27 -0.56 2.99
N LEU A 127 -0.43 -1.44 3.56
CA LEU A 127 -0.89 -2.59 4.34
C LEU A 127 -1.14 -2.20 5.79
N LYS A 128 -2.26 -2.68 6.34
CA LYS A 128 -2.60 -2.46 7.75
C LYS A 128 -1.71 -3.28 8.69
N GLU A 129 -1.30 -4.47 8.26
CA GLU A 129 -0.47 -5.42 9.00
C GLU A 129 0.34 -6.30 8.04
N SER A 130 1.43 -6.90 8.54
CA SER A 130 2.23 -7.84 7.77
C SER A 130 1.51 -9.20 7.69
N VAL A 131 1.54 -9.85 6.53
CA VAL A 131 0.72 -11.03 6.23
C VAL A 131 1.59 -12.14 5.62
N VAL A 132 1.49 -13.36 6.16
CA VAL A 132 2.14 -14.54 5.56
C VAL A 132 1.36 -14.95 4.32
N LEU A 133 2.07 -15.14 3.21
CA LEU A 133 1.48 -15.50 1.91
C LEU A 133 1.64 -16.97 1.59
N LYS A 134 2.82 -17.56 1.83
CA LYS A 134 3.09 -18.98 1.62
C LYS A 134 4.29 -19.44 2.43
N TRP A 135 4.30 -20.72 2.76
CA TRP A 135 5.51 -21.42 3.19
C TRP A 135 6.35 -21.74 1.97
N ILE A 136 7.66 -21.61 2.10
CA ILE A 136 8.63 -21.93 1.03
C ILE A 136 9.62 -22.94 1.57
N GLU A 137 10.17 -23.75 0.67
CA GLU A 137 11.23 -24.68 1.03
C GLU A 137 12.55 -23.93 1.30
N PRO A 138 13.43 -24.46 2.16
CA PRO A 138 14.75 -23.86 2.40
C PRO A 138 15.59 -23.72 1.13
N THR A 139 15.44 -24.65 0.18
CA THR A 139 16.07 -24.63 -1.14
C THR A 139 15.63 -23.43 -1.97
N GLU A 140 14.33 -23.13 -1.99
CA GLU A 140 13.78 -21.92 -2.64
C GLU A 140 14.33 -20.65 -1.99
N MET A 141 14.40 -20.62 -0.64
CA MET A 141 14.95 -19.47 0.07
C MET A 141 16.43 -19.23 -0.27
N GLN A 142 17.24 -20.29 -0.37
CA GLN A 142 18.65 -20.19 -0.76
C GLN A 142 18.80 -19.60 -2.17
N ASN A 143 17.96 -20.04 -3.11
CA ASN A 143 17.95 -19.49 -4.46
C ASN A 143 17.57 -18.00 -4.46
N ILE A 144 16.58 -17.60 -3.67
CA ILE A 144 16.18 -16.20 -3.53
C ILE A 144 17.30 -15.35 -2.91
N LYS A 145 17.95 -15.83 -1.84
CA LYS A 145 19.11 -15.15 -1.23
C LYS A 145 20.23 -14.95 -2.27
N ARG A 146 20.53 -15.97 -3.08
CA ARG A 146 21.53 -15.89 -4.15
C ARG A 146 21.17 -14.85 -5.20
N ILE A 147 19.93 -14.85 -5.70
CA ILE A 147 19.47 -13.87 -6.70
C ILE A 147 19.57 -12.44 -6.15
N ASN A 148 19.18 -12.23 -4.90
CA ASN A 148 19.21 -10.91 -4.26
C ASN A 148 20.62 -10.41 -3.94
N GLN A 149 21.64 -11.28 -3.89
CA GLN A 149 23.04 -10.88 -3.69
C GLN A 149 23.74 -10.47 -5.00
N ILE A 150 23.20 -10.87 -6.15
CA ILE A 150 23.77 -10.55 -7.48
C ILE A 150 23.26 -9.20 -7.99
N LYS A 151 22.22 -8.64 -7.37
CA LYS A 151 21.54 -7.42 -7.79
C LYS A 151 21.87 -6.23 -6.89
#